data_AF-A0A8E1S290-F1
#
_entry.id   AF-A0A8E1S290-F1
#
_cell.length_a   1.000
_cell.length_b   1.000
_cell.length_c   1.000
_cell.angle_alpha   90.00
_cell.angle_beta   90.00
_cell.angle_gamma   90.00
#
_symmetry.space_group_name_H-M   'P 1'
#
loop_
_entity.id
_entity.type
_entity.pdbx_description
1 polymer ?
#
loop_
_entity_poly.entity_id
_entity_poly.type
_entity_poly.pdbx_seq_one_letter_code
_entity_poly.pdbx_strand_id
1 'polypeptide(L)'
;MHSRESAKHRIDTLLAVTTTLTESVKFIEDLKFKGMVSAKEASRYHQSATDALNKLLNAKIDNLSGLNQDLKHECPCCRNASEKKNP
;
A
#
# COMPACT_ATOMS: atom_id res chain seq x y z
N MET A 1 20.04 11.41 7.16
CA MET A 1 19.94 10.05 7.75
C MET A 1 18.51 9.69 8.17
N HIS A 2 17.78 10.56 8.90
CA HIS A 2 16.42 10.28 9.41
C HIS A 2 15.32 9.99 8.37
N SER A 3 15.40 10.57 7.16
CA SER A 3 14.42 10.31 6.09
C SER A 3 14.43 8.84 5.64
N ARG A 4 15.62 8.24 5.52
CA ARG A 4 15.78 6.85 5.06
C ARG A 4 15.28 5.83 6.09
N GLU A 5 15.58 6.04 7.37
CA GLU A 5 15.07 5.19 8.45
C GLU A 5 13.55 5.29 8.60
N SER A 6 13.00 6.51 8.49
CA SER A 6 11.56 6.73 8.53
C SER A 6 10.83 6.08 7.35
N ALA A 7 11.41 6.16 6.15
CA ALA A 7 10.87 5.48 4.97
C ALA A 7 10.93 3.95 5.12
N LYS A 8 12.06 3.41 5.60
CA LYS A 8 12.20 1.97 5.87
C LYS A 8 11.18 1.48 6.88
N HIS A 9 11.01 2.18 8.00
CA HIS A 9 10.04 1.83 9.03
C HIS A 9 8.59 1.82 8.51
N ARG A 10 8.23 2.78 7.65
CA ARG A 10 6.90 2.81 7.00
C ARG A 10 6.69 1.63 6.06
N ILE A 11 7.71 1.27 5.28
CA ILE A 11 7.67 0.11 4.37
C ILE A 11 7.54 -1.19 5.18
N ASP A 12 8.35 -1.37 6.22
CA ASP A 12 8.32 -2.56 7.08
C ASP A 12 6.95 -2.70 7.77
N THR A 13 6.37 -1.59 8.22
CA THR A 13 5.02 -1.57 8.82
C THR A 13 3.95 -1.97 7.79
N LEU A 14 4.02 -1.42 6.58
CA LEU A 14 3.08 -1.78 5.50
C LEU A 14 3.18 -3.27 5.18
N LEU A 15 4.40 -3.80 5.06
CA LEU A 15 4.65 -5.22 4.80
C LEU A 15 4.07 -6.11 5.91
N ALA A 16 4.27 -5.74 7.18
CA ALA A 16 3.71 -6.48 8.32
C ALA A 16 2.17 -6.49 8.28
N VAL A 17 1.53 -5.34 8.04
CA VAL A 17 0.07 -5.23 7.94
C VAL A 17 -0.48 -6.08 6.79
N THR A 18 0.15 -6.04 5.61
CA THR A 18 -0.26 -6.85 4.46
C THR A 18 -0.09 -8.35 4.72
N THR A 19 0.97 -8.75 5.41
CA THR A 19 1.21 -10.15 5.79
C THR A 19 0.10 -10.65 6.72
N THR A 20 -0.19 -9.92 7.79
CA THR A 20 -1.25 -10.25 8.75
C THR A 20 -2.63 -10.36 8.07
N LEU A 21 -2.95 -9.45 7.16
CA LEU A 21 -4.22 -9.49 6.42
C LEU A 21 -4.30 -10.68 5.46
N THR A 22 -3.18 -11.05 4.83
CA THR A 22 -3.11 -12.24 3.98
C THR A 22 -3.37 -13.51 4.79
N GLU A 23 -2.78 -13.61 5.97
CA GLU A 23 -2.99 -14.73 6.89
C GLU A 23 -4.43 -14.78 7.41
N SER A 24 -5.03 -13.63 7.74
CA SER A 24 -6.41 -13.57 8.23
C SER A 24 -7.42 -13.99 7.15
N VAL A 25 -7.18 -13.63 5.89
CA VAL A 25 -7.99 -14.09 4.74
C VAL A 25 -7.86 -15.60 4.54
N LYS A 26 -6.65 -16.16 4.64
CA LYS A 26 -6.47 -17.63 4.60
C LYS A 26 -7.20 -18.33 5.75
N PHE A 27 -7.20 -17.73 6.93
CA PHE A 27 -7.89 -18.27 8.10
C PHE A 27 -9.41 -18.32 7.90
N ILE A 28 -10.04 -17.27 7.35
CA ILE A 28 -11.49 -17.32 7.10
C ILE A 28 -11.85 -18.37 6.03
N GLU A 29 -10.98 -18.59 5.05
CA GLU A 29 -11.15 -19.62 4.03
C GLU A 29 -11.04 -21.03 4.60
N ASP A 30 -10.11 -21.26 5.53
CA ASP A 30 -10.00 -22.52 6.26
C ASP A 30 -11.23 -22.76 7.15
N LEU A 31 -11.73 -21.73 7.84
CA LEU A 31 -12.98 -21.81 8.60
C LEU A 31 -14.19 -22.15 7.69
N LYS A 32 -14.23 -21.59 6.48
CA LYS A 32 -15.26 -21.90 5.49
C LYS A 32 -15.16 -23.36 5.05
N PHE A 33 -13.95 -23.83 4.75
CA PHE A 33 -13.70 -25.22 4.36
C PHE A 33 -14.10 -26.21 5.47
N LYS A 34 -13.85 -25.86 6.73
CA LYS A 34 -14.27 -26.62 7.92
C LYS A 34 -15.78 -26.55 8.21
N GLY A 35 -16.54 -25.77 7.44
CA GLY A 35 -17.97 -25.56 7.66
C GLY A 35 -18.29 -24.73 8.92
N MET A 36 -17.30 -24.05 9.49
CA MET A 36 -17.46 -23.23 10.70
C MET A 36 -18.03 -21.83 10.39
N VAL A 37 -17.82 -21.34 9.16
CA VAL A 37 -18.44 -20.11 8.66
C VAL A 37 -19.10 -20.36 7.31
N SER A 38 -20.14 -19.59 7.01
CA SER A 38 -20.82 -19.69 5.72
C SER A 38 -20.00 -19.05 4.59
N ALA A 39 -20.25 -19.48 3.35
CA ALA A 39 -19.64 -18.84 2.18
C ALA A 39 -19.98 -17.35 2.07
N LYS A 40 -21.19 -16.95 2.48
CA LYS A 40 -21.62 -15.55 2.52
C LYS A 40 -20.84 -14.73 3.54
N GLU A 41 -20.54 -15.32 4.69
CA GLU A 41 -19.76 -14.69 5.75
C GLU A 41 -18.29 -14.53 5.36
N ALA A 42 -17.67 -15.57 4.81
CA ALA A 42 -16.32 -15.50 4.26
C ALA A 42 -16.21 -14.44 3.14
N SER A 43 -17.20 -14.37 2.25
CA SER A 43 -17.23 -13.34 1.19
C SER A 43 -17.34 -11.92 1.73
N ARG A 44 -18.15 -11.69 2.78
CA ARG A 44 -18.23 -10.38 3.44
C ARG A 44 -16.93 -10.00 4.12
N TYR A 45 -16.26 -10.97 4.74
CA TYR A 45 -14.94 -10.77 5.33
C TYR A 45 -13.91 -10.37 4.27
N HIS A 46 -13.85 -11.08 3.13
CA HIS A 46 -12.97 -10.75 2.01
C HIS A 46 -13.19 -9.33 1.50
N GLN A 47 -14.45 -8.94 1.30
CA GLN A 47 -14.79 -7.61 0.83
C GLN A 47 -14.36 -6.54 1.85
N SER A 48 -14.63 -6.77 3.13
CA SER A 48 -14.23 -5.84 4.21
C SER A 48 -12.71 -5.69 4.32
N ALA A 49 -11.96 -6.79 4.21
CA ALA A 49 -10.49 -6.78 4.23
C ALA A 49 -9.92 -6.06 3.01
N THR A 50 -10.50 -6.28 1.83
CA THR A 50 -10.12 -5.60 0.58
C THR A 50 -10.39 -4.09 0.67
N ASP A 51 -11.55 -3.69 1.17
CA ASP A 51 -11.92 -2.28 1.35
C ASP A 51 -10.98 -1.57 2.34
N ALA A 52 -10.60 -2.25 3.43
CA ALA A 52 -9.63 -1.73 4.39
C ALA A 52 -8.24 -1.55 3.77
N LEU A 53 -7.78 -2.52 2.98
CA LEU A 53 -6.51 -2.42 2.23
C LEU A 53 -6.54 -1.26 1.22
N ASN A 54 -7.63 -1.10 0.47
CA ASN A 54 -7.78 -0.01 -0.48
C ASN A 54 -7.75 1.36 0.21
N LYS A 55 -8.40 1.50 1.38
CA LYS A 55 -8.33 2.72 2.19
C LYS A 55 -6.92 3.00 2.69
N LEU A 56 -6.21 1.97 3.17
CA LEU A 56 -4.83 2.11 3.61
C LEU A 56 -3.91 2.52 2.46
N LEU A 57 -4.10 1.89 1.29
CA LEU A 57 -3.36 2.19 0.07
C LEU A 57 -3.55 3.65 -0.33
N ASN A 58 -4.80 4.11 -0.47
CA ASN A 58 -5.10 5.50 -0.84
C ASN A 58 -4.54 6.48 0.19
N ALA A 59 -4.79 6.23 1.49
CA ALA A 59 -4.31 7.12 2.56
C ALA A 59 -2.78 7.21 2.65
N LYS A 60 -2.04 6.17 2.25
CA LYS A 60 -0.58 6.12 2.35
C LYS A 60 0.12 6.46 1.04
N ILE A 61 -0.37 6.03 -0.12
CA ILE A 61 0.22 6.35 -1.43
C ILE A 61 0.00 7.82 -1.80
N ASP A 62 -1.19 8.38 -1.53
CA ASP A 62 -1.44 9.80 -1.81
C ASP A 62 -0.54 10.69 -0.93
N ASN A 63 -0.36 10.29 0.33
CA ASN A 63 0.57 10.96 1.24
C ASN A 63 2.04 10.75 0.84
N LEU A 64 2.46 9.54 0.44
CA LEU A 64 3.85 9.28 0.05
C LEU A 64 4.24 9.97 -1.26
N SER A 65 3.31 10.07 -2.21
CA SER A 65 3.50 10.76 -3.50
C SER A 65 3.48 12.29 -3.35
N GLY A 66 2.69 12.80 -2.39
CA GLY A 66 2.67 14.21 -2.03
C GLY A 66 3.89 14.65 -1.19
N LEU A 67 4.38 13.78 -0.28
CA LEU A 67 5.48 14.09 0.65
C LEU A 67 6.88 13.89 0.04
N ASN A 68 7.02 13.18 -1.08
CA ASN A 68 8.31 12.96 -1.72
C ASN A 68 8.28 13.43 -3.18
N GLN A 69 8.18 14.75 -3.39
CA GLN A 69 8.50 15.32 -4.71
C GLN A 69 9.95 14.98 -5.13
N ASP A 70 10.86 14.76 -4.16
CA ASP A 70 12.24 14.32 -4.39
C ASP A 70 12.38 12.86 -4.85
N LEU A 71 11.33 12.03 -4.72
CA LEU A 71 11.29 10.67 -5.27
C LEU A 71 10.68 10.61 -6.67
N LYS A 72 10.15 11.73 -7.19
CA LYS A 72 9.97 11.84 -8.64
C LYS A 72 11.38 11.84 -9.22
N HIS A 73 11.79 10.69 -9.74
CA HIS A 73 12.99 10.61 -10.54
C HIS A 73 12.85 11.67 -11.62
N GLU A 74 13.64 12.75 -11.55
CA GLU A 74 13.75 13.68 -12.65
C GLU A 74 14.20 12.83 -13.83
N CYS A 75 13.31 12.59 -14.79
CA CYS A 75 13.73 11.93 -16.01
C CYS A 75 14.90 12.76 -16.55
N PRO A 76 16.02 12.14 -16.96
CA PRO A 76 17.09 12.84 -17.66
C PRO A 76 16.56 13.64 -18.86
N CYS A 77 15.46 13.16 -19.46
CA CYS A 77 14.72 13.81 -20.53
C CYS A 77 13.97 15.09 -20.11
N CYS A 78 13.57 15.22 -18.85
CA CYS A 78 12.85 16.38 -18.32
C CYS A 78 13.77 17.50 -17.81
N ARG A 79 15.01 17.17 -17.40
CA ARG A 79 16.00 18.16 -16.94
C ARG A 79 16.39 19.14 -18.07
N ASN A 80 16.47 18.63 -19.30
CA ASN A 80 16.85 19.41 -20.48
C ASN A 80 15.74 20.36 -21.01
N ALA A 81 14.50 20.24 -20.51
CA ALA A 81 13.40 21.11 -20.93
C ALA A 81 13.38 22.43 -20.14
N SER A 82 13.84 22.44 -18.89
CA SER A 82 13.86 23.63 -18.04
C SER A 82 15.03 24.58 -18.35
N GLU A 83 16.13 24.10 -18.93
CA GLU A 83 17.26 24.96 -19.32
C GLU A 83 17.03 25.73 -20.64
N LYS A 84 15.92 25.50 -21.35
CA LYS A 84 15.62 26.16 -22.64
C LYS A 84 14.61 27.32 -22.54
N LYS A 85 14.33 27.83 -21.35
CA LYS A 85 13.57 29.07 -21.16
C LYS A 85 14.42 30.11 -20.43
N ASN A 86 15.46 30.60 -21.12
CA ASN A 86 16.02 31.95 -20.96
C ASN A 86 16.91 32.22 -22.19
N PRO A 87 16.37 32.95 -23.16
CA PRO A 87 17.05 34.16 -23.64
C PRO A 87 16.37 35.42 -23.13
#